data_AF-A0A930N148-F1
#
_entry.id   AF-A0A930N148-F1
#
_cell.length_a   1.000
_cell.length_b   1.000
_cell.length_c   1.000
_cell.angle_alpha   90.00
_cell.angle_beta   90.00
_cell.angle_gamma   90.00
#
_symmetry.space_group_name_H-M   'P 1'
#
loop_
_entity.id
_entity.type
_entity.pdbx_description
1 polymer ?
#
loop_
_entity_poly.entity_id
_entity_poly.type
_entity_poly.pdbx_seq_one_letter_code
_entity_poly.pdbx_strand_id
1 'polypeptide(L)' 'MANIDLTQYGITGTTEIVHNPDYDQLFREELRPDLEGYERGQVTNMKDAVNVMTGIYTGRSPKDKYIVDDETSHDTVWWT' A
#
# COMPACT_ATOMS: atom_id res chain seq x y z
N MET A 1 8.14 16.69 15.98
CA MET A 1 7.17 15.92 15.16
C MET A 1 6.08 15.42 16.08
N ALA A 2 4.82 15.41 15.62
CA ALA A 2 3.73 14.79 16.37
C ALA A 2 3.99 13.28 16.48
N ASN A 3 3.65 12.69 17.63
CA ASN A 3 3.69 11.23 17.78
C ASN A 3 2.60 10.63 16.90
N ILE A 4 2.94 9.65 16.06
CA ILE A 4 2.00 9.00 15.15
C ILE A 4 1.34 7.87 15.93
N ASP A 5 0.09 8.09 16.34
CA ASP A 5 -0.70 7.09 17.05
C ASP A 5 -1.62 6.35 16.09
N LEU A 6 -1.35 5.06 15.87
CA LEU A 6 -2.14 4.18 15.01
C LEU A 6 -3.28 3.48 15.75
N THR A 7 -3.34 3.57 17.08
CA THR A 7 -4.35 2.86 17.89
C THR A 7 -5.76 3.37 17.64
N GLN A 8 -5.90 4.63 17.23
CA GLN A 8 -7.16 5.22 16.77
C GLN A 8 -7.78 4.49 15.56
N TYR A 9 -6.97 3.79 14.76
CA TYR A 9 -7.41 2.97 13.62
C TYR A 9 -7.52 1.48 13.98
N GLY A 10 -7.34 1.12 15.26
CA GLY A 10 -7.36 -0.26 15.74
C GLY A 10 -6.06 -1.04 15.55
N ILE A 11 -4.97 -0.39 15.10
CA ILE A 11 -3.67 -1.05 14.91
C ILE A 11 -2.90 -1.01 16.22
N THR A 12 -2.48 -2.18 16.71
CA THR A 12 -1.72 -2.34 17.96
C THR A 12 -0.50 -3.25 17.72
N GLY A 13 0.49 -3.19 18.61
CA GLY A 13 1.69 -4.04 18.50
C GLY A 13 2.67 -3.64 17.39
N THR A 14 2.55 -2.43 16.84
CA THR A 14 3.48 -1.89 15.84
C THR A 14 4.91 -1.87 16.38
N THR A 15 5.83 -2.51 15.66
CA THR A 15 7.26 -2.60 16.04
C THR A 15 8.06 -1.38 15.57
N GLU A 16 7.70 -0.82 14.41
CA GLU A 16 8.38 0.31 13.79
C GLU A 16 7.40 1.13 12.96
N ILE A 17 7.60 2.44 12.91
CA ILE A 17 6.86 3.36 12.04
C ILE A 17 7.88 4.10 11.16
N VAL A 18 7.87 3.79 9.86
CA VAL A 18 8.62 4.54 8.85
C VAL A 18 7.67 5.58 8.24
N HIS A 19 7.86 6.86 8.60
CA HIS A 19 6.97 7.94 8.17
C HIS A 19 7.69 8.91 7.23
N ASN A 20 7.06 9.22 6.09
CA ASN A 20 7.63 10.01 5.00
C ASN A 20 9.03 9.52 4.57
N PRO A 21 9.20 8.24 4.19
CA PRO A 21 10.46 7.76 3.66
C PRO A 21 10.82 8.54 2.39
N ASP A 22 12.10 8.83 2.22
CA ASP A 22 12.62 9.38 0.97
C ASP A 22 12.79 8.27 -0.08
N TYR A 23 13.04 8.68 -1.32
CA TYR A 23 13.21 7.73 -2.44
C TYR A 23 14.42 6.80 -2.25
N ASP A 24 15.49 7.27 -1.62
CA ASP A 24 16.70 6.46 -1.39
C ASP A 24 16.45 5.37 -0.34
N GLN A 25 15.63 5.64 0.67
CA GLN A 25 15.16 4.65 1.62
C GLN A 25 14.21 3.66 0.93
N LEU A 26 13.21 4.13 0.18
CA LEU A 26 12.28 3.26 -0.56
C LEU A 26 13.04 2.31 -1.49
N PHE A 27 13.97 2.82 -2.29
CA PHE A 27 14.77 2.01 -3.20
C PHE A 27 15.58 0.92 -2.48
N ARG A 28 16.17 1.23 -1.32
CA ARG A 28 16.90 0.23 -0.51
C ARG A 28 15.97 -0.82 0.09
N GLU A 29 14.82 -0.41 0.61
CA GLU A 29 13.85 -1.32 1.21
C GLU A 29 13.25 -2.27 0.15
N GLU A 30 12.91 -1.77 -1.03
CA GLU A 30 12.34 -2.58 -2.13
C GLU A 30 13.30 -3.63 -2.71
N LEU A 31 14.61 -3.47 -2.51
CA LEU A 31 15.67 -4.35 -3.04
C LEU A 31 16.30 -5.25 -1.97
N ARG A 32 15.69 -5.31 -0.79
CA ARG A 32 16.15 -6.17 0.30
C ARG A 32 16.19 -7.65 -0.13
N PRO A 33 17.28 -8.38 0.18
CA PRO A 33 17.47 -9.74 -0.29
C PRO A 33 16.55 -10.76 0.39
N ASP A 34 15.94 -10.39 1.52
CA ASP A 34 15.01 -11.20 2.31
C ASP A 34 13.54 -11.04 1.88
N LEU A 35 13.23 -10.20 0.89
CA LEU A 35 11.88 -10.06 0.36
C LEU A 35 11.47 -11.26 -0.49
N GLU A 36 10.24 -11.72 -0.26
CA GLU A 36 9.67 -12.90 -0.92
C GLU A 36 8.37 -12.57 -1.67
N GLY A 37 7.97 -13.45 -2.59
CA GLY A 37 6.69 -13.33 -3.30
C GLY A 37 6.53 -12.02 -4.07
N TYR A 38 5.45 -11.28 -3.77
CA TYR A 38 5.06 -10.04 -4.45
C TYR A 38 5.70 -8.78 -3.86
N GLU A 39 6.42 -8.90 -2.73
CA GLU A 39 7.12 -7.77 -2.10
C GLU A 39 8.46 -7.47 -2.79
N ARG A 40 9.04 -8.46 -3.47
CA ARG A 40 10.37 -8.38 -4.05
C ARG A 40 10.43 -7.44 -5.26
N GLY A 41 11.24 -6.38 -5.15
CA GLY A 41 11.62 -5.51 -6.26
C GLY A 41 12.78 -6.05 -7.10
N GLN A 42 12.86 -5.61 -8.35
CA GLN A 42 13.95 -5.90 -9.29
C GLN A 42 14.37 -4.64 -10.03
N VAL A 43 15.67 -4.35 -10.09
CA VAL A 43 16.19 -3.21 -10.87
C VAL A 43 16.15 -3.55 -12.36
N THR A 44 15.52 -2.68 -13.13
CA THR A 44 15.44 -2.83 -14.59
C THR A 44 16.68 -2.23 -15.29
N ASN A 45 16.89 -2.61 -16.55
CA ASN A 45 17.96 -2.04 -17.39
C ASN A 45 17.72 -0.56 -17.78
N MET A 46 16.58 0.03 -17.37
CA MET A 46 16.17 1.40 -17.71
C MET A 46 16.58 2.42 -16.64
N LYS A 47 17.82 2.36 -16.14
CA LYS A 47 18.39 3.29 -15.14
C LYS A 47 17.60 3.31 -13.83
N ASP A 48 17.86 2.33 -12.97
CA ASP A 48 17.47 2.32 -11.55
C ASP A 48 15.96 2.34 -11.26
N ALA A 49 15.12 2.10 -12.27
CA ALA A 49 13.71 1.87 -12.03
C ALA A 49 13.48 0.47 -11.45
N VAL A 50 12.78 0.39 -10.32
CA VAL A 50 12.37 -0.86 -9.68
C VAL A 50 11.08 -1.37 -10.32
N ASN A 51 11.02 -2.68 -10.59
CA ASN A 51 9.83 -3.40 -11.03
C ASN A 51 9.39 -4.41 -9.96
N VAL A 52 8.08 -4.55 -9.79
CA VAL A 52 7.43 -5.54 -8.92
C VAL A 52 6.37 -6.31 -9.71
N MET A 53 5.99 -7.49 -9.22
CA MET A 53 4.94 -8.33 -9.81
C MET A 53 3.75 -8.41 -8.87
N THR A 54 2.53 -8.14 -9.36
CA THR A 54 1.30 -8.14 -8.55
C THR A 54 0.48 -9.43 -8.64
N GLY A 55 1.08 -10.49 -9.20
CA GLY A 55 0.44 -11.79 -9.35
C GLY A 55 -0.75 -11.77 -10.30
N ILE A 56 -1.90 -12.30 -9.84
CA ILE A 56 -3.13 -12.34 -10.63
C ILE A 56 -3.82 -10.97 -10.73
N TYR A 57 -3.45 -10.02 -9.87
CA TYR A 57 -4.08 -8.70 -9.78
C TYR A 57 -3.40 -7.71 -10.75
N THR A 58 -3.57 -7.96 -12.05
CA THR A 58 -2.97 -7.16 -13.14
C THR A 58 -3.85 -6.00 -13.61
N GLY A 59 -4.92 -5.72 -12.89
CA GLY A 59 -5.87 -4.64 -13.18
C GLY A 59 -6.83 -4.41 -12.02
N ARG A 60 -7.78 -3.49 -12.21
CA ARG A 60 -8.82 -3.21 -11.22
C ARG A 60 -9.80 -4.37 -11.13
N SER A 61 -10.30 -4.67 -9.93
CA SER A 61 -11.43 -5.58 -9.72
C SER A 61 -12.72 -4.80 -9.41
N PRO A 62 -13.48 -4.32 -10.42
CA PRO A 62 -14.65 -3.49 -10.19
C PRO A 62 -15.78 -4.23 -9.45
N LYS A 63 -15.80 -5.57 -9.49
CA LYS A 63 -16.81 -6.40 -8.83
C LYS A 63 -16.60 -6.52 -7.31
N ASP A 64 -15.39 -6.26 -6.82
CA ASP A 64 -15.05 -6.31 -5.40
C ASP A 64 -15.08 -4.92 -4.75
N LYS A 65 -15.54 -3.89 -5.48
CA LYS A 65 -15.70 -2.54 -4.94
C LYS A 65 -17.07 -2.42 -4.26
N TYR A 66 -17.04 -2.09 -2.98
CA TYR A 66 -18.24 -1.79 -2.19
C TYR A 66 -18.12 -0.39 -1.57
N ILE A 67 -19.27 0.20 -1.25
CA ILE A 67 -19.39 1.44 -0.50
C ILE A 67 -20.25 1.10 0.72
N VAL A 68 -19.83 1.53 1.91
CA VAL A 68 -20.62 1.37 3.13
C VAL A 68 -21.90 2.17 2.94
N ASP A 69 -23.06 1.56 3.16
CA ASP A 69 -24.35 2.25 3.15
C ASP A 69 -24.64 2.80 4.55
N ASP A 70 -24.33 4.09 4.75
CA ASP A 70 -24.59 4.85 5.96
C ASP A 70 -25.33 6.17 5.68
N GLU A 71 -25.64 6.92 6.75
CA GLU A 71 -26.35 8.21 6.66
C GLU A 71 -25.69 9.24 5.73
N THR A 72 -24.36 9.16 5.54
CA THR A 72 -23.63 10.07 4.64
C THR A 72 -23.80 9.65 3.18
N SER A 73 -23.78 8.34 2.91
CA SER A 73 -23.76 7.80 1.55
C SER A 73 -25.14 7.44 0.98
N HIS A 74 -26.10 7.09 1.83
CA HIS A 74 -27.37 6.43 1.44
C HIS A 74 -28.09 7.20 0.33
N ASP A 75 -28.20 8.52 0.46
CA ASP A 75 -28.94 9.36 -0.48
C ASP A 75 -28.03 10.16 -1.45
N THR A 76 -26.69 10.05 -1.30
CA THR A 76 -25.73 10.87 -2.07
C THR A 76 -24.94 10.07 -3.10
N VAL A 77 -24.83 8.76 -2.91
CA VAL A 77 -24.13 7.86 -3.84
C VAL A 77 -25.08 7.36 -4.92
N TRP A 78 -24.56 7.20 -6.14
CA TRP A 78 -25.29 6.52 -7.19
C TRP A 78 -25.17 5.00 -7.04
N TRP A 79 -26.16 4.40 -6.39
CA TRP A 79 -26.24 2.95 -6.16
C TRP A 79 -26.64 2.17 -7.42
N THR A 80 -26.22 0.90 -7.49
CA THR A 80 -26.43 -0.04 -8.62
C THR A 80 -27.46 -1.11 -8.32
#